data_AF-A0A7Y7IMI2-F1
#
_entry.id   AF-A0A7Y7IMI2-F1
#
_cell.length_a   1.000
_cell.length_b   1.000
_cell.length_c   1.000
_cell.angle_alpha   90.00
_cell.angle_beta   90.00
_cell.angle_gamma   90.00
#
_symmetry.space_group_name_H-M   'P 1'
#
loop_
_entity.id
_entity.type
_entity.pdbx_description
1 polymer ?
#
loop_
_entity_poly.entity_id
_entity_poly.type
_entity_poly.pdbx_seq_one_letter_code
_entity_poly.pdbx_strand_id
1 'polypeptide(L)'
;MKLPQLHVGVGMQCGAATFFPVWVDARATKGLVTGTEAKLGVNELSTPEVSRLTVTNQGTKAALLTEGQLLEGGQQHRMAARTTLIGAGETANIKVVCVEQGRWNGSPAHLNTGRRAPFHVQAGLHMNGSDHQDAVWQRVQRYEGIRTNSATGSLVKHLDLPRPQGFLLPNLLDGQRGLIIGIEGQVLSLELFGSRKLFRRHFAAVMDALVLDLLLFRNPAGRGATRPVRAQAARDFVGAIASNGLGLRNQSGHRGNAGSISVRRIENGHSSLPVSGLSIWGTEGTQPQIAHLSAWNAKHAVFT
;
A
#
# COMPACT_ATOMS: atom_id res chain seq x y z
N MET A 1 9.00 13.92 -12.25
CA MET A 1 8.40 14.85 -11.27
C MET A 1 9.40 15.12 -10.17
N LYS A 2 9.50 16.35 -9.67
CA LYS A 2 10.28 16.62 -8.46
C LYS A 2 9.41 16.33 -7.23
N LEU A 3 9.92 15.53 -6.31
CA LEU A 3 9.25 15.29 -5.04
C LEU A 3 9.27 16.60 -4.21
N PRO A 4 8.15 17.04 -3.61
CA PRO A 4 8.17 18.13 -2.64
C PRO A 4 9.07 17.78 -1.46
N GLN A 5 9.54 18.81 -0.73
CA GLN A 5 10.36 18.58 0.45
C GLN A 5 9.60 17.76 1.49
N LEU A 6 10.22 16.68 1.95
CA LEU A 6 9.69 15.82 3.00
C LEU A 6 10.43 16.12 4.30
N HIS A 7 9.67 16.33 5.36
CA HIS A 7 10.22 16.48 6.71
C HIS A 7 10.04 15.16 7.46
N VAL A 8 11.15 14.54 7.85
CA VAL A 8 11.18 13.30 8.63
C VAL A 8 11.26 13.65 10.11
N GLY A 9 10.26 13.25 10.89
CA GLY A 9 10.22 13.48 12.33
C GLY A 9 11.16 12.59 13.13
N VAL A 10 11.08 12.73 14.45
CA VAL A 10 11.82 11.87 15.38
C VAL A 10 11.31 10.42 15.28
N GLY A 11 12.25 9.48 15.26
CA GLY A 11 11.94 8.06 15.22
C GLY A 11 11.38 7.57 16.56
N MET A 12 10.32 6.77 16.50
CA MET A 12 9.71 6.13 17.66
C MET A 12 9.90 4.61 17.55
N GLN A 13 10.58 4.01 18.53
CA GLN A 13 10.81 2.57 18.57
C GLN A 13 9.63 1.85 19.22
N CYS A 14 9.19 0.77 18.58
CA CYS A 14 8.10 -0.09 19.02
C CYS A 14 8.47 -1.54 18.75
N GLY A 15 8.99 -2.24 19.76
CA GLY A 15 9.49 -3.62 19.59
C GLY A 15 10.62 -3.64 18.56
N ALA A 16 10.49 -4.46 17.51
CA ALA A 16 11.44 -4.56 16.41
C ALA A 16 11.27 -3.47 15.34
N ALA A 17 10.20 -2.67 15.40
CA ALA A 17 9.89 -1.63 14.41
C ALA A 17 10.35 -0.23 14.87
N THR A 18 10.80 0.59 13.93
CA THR A 18 11.01 2.03 14.11
C THR A 18 10.09 2.81 13.18
N PHE A 19 9.42 3.83 13.70
CA PHE A 19 8.48 4.66 12.95
C PHE A 19 8.95 6.10 12.87
N PHE A 20 8.99 6.68 11.68
CA PHE A 20 9.24 8.11 11.50
C PHE A 20 8.04 8.77 10.84
N PRO A 21 7.35 9.70 11.52
CA PRO A 21 6.27 10.46 10.90
C PRO A 21 6.83 11.37 9.80
N VAL A 22 6.06 11.54 8.72
CA VAL A 22 6.47 12.36 7.57
C VAL A 22 5.45 13.45 7.29
N TRP A 23 5.96 14.68 7.12
CA TRP A 23 5.23 15.84 6.61
C TRP A 23 5.73 16.24 5.24
N VAL A 24 4.86 16.92 4.48
CA VAL A 24 5.15 17.34 3.10
C VAL A 24 5.01 18.83 3.02
N ASP A 25 6.05 19.51 2.56
CA ASP A 25 6.01 20.92 2.19
C ASP A 25 5.34 21.09 0.81
N ALA A 26 4.03 20.85 0.79
CA ALA A 26 3.18 21.05 -0.36
C ALA A 26 1.72 21.20 0.09
N ARG A 27 0.90 21.82 -0.76
CA ARG A 27 -0.54 21.89 -0.54
C ARG A 27 -1.14 20.49 -0.45
N ALA A 28 -2.14 20.34 0.42
CA ALA A 28 -2.85 19.07 0.56
C ALA A 28 -3.73 18.81 -0.66
N THR A 29 -3.65 17.60 -1.19
CA THR A 29 -4.48 17.13 -2.30
C THR A 29 -5.95 17.10 -1.87
N LYS A 30 -6.82 17.68 -2.70
CA LYS A 30 -8.27 17.81 -2.46
C LYS A 30 -9.07 16.95 -3.46
N GLY A 31 -10.36 16.77 -3.18
CA GLY A 31 -11.29 16.11 -4.12
C GLY A 31 -11.22 14.58 -4.18
N LEU A 32 -10.31 13.95 -3.43
CA LEU A 32 -10.16 12.50 -3.38
C LEU A 32 -10.82 11.88 -2.14
N VAL A 33 -11.31 10.64 -2.31
CA VAL A 33 -11.70 9.71 -1.23
C VAL A 33 -10.92 8.40 -1.37
N THR A 34 -10.78 7.64 -0.29
CA THR A 34 -9.99 6.39 -0.29
C THR A 34 -10.42 5.46 0.85
N GLY A 35 -9.86 4.25 0.90
CA GLY A 35 -10.20 3.24 1.91
C GLY A 35 -11.70 2.93 1.90
N THR A 36 -12.30 2.85 3.08
CA THR A 36 -13.75 2.61 3.25
C THR A 36 -14.64 3.83 2.96
N GLU A 37 -14.07 5.04 2.86
CA GLU A 37 -14.84 6.24 2.46
C GLU A 37 -15.14 6.23 0.95
N ALA A 38 -14.35 5.50 0.17
CA ALA A 38 -14.59 5.30 -1.25
C ALA A 38 -15.70 4.25 -1.44
N LYS A 39 -16.84 4.68 -2.01
CA LYS A 39 -17.99 3.82 -2.32
C LYS A 39 -17.72 3.00 -3.59
N LEU A 40 -16.85 2.00 -3.47
CA LEU A 40 -16.48 1.13 -4.58
C LEU A 40 -17.33 -0.13 -4.58
N GLY A 41 -18.09 -0.34 -5.65
CA GLY A 41 -18.64 -1.65 -6.00
C GLY A 41 -17.57 -2.43 -6.75
N VAL A 42 -17.22 -3.63 -6.28
CA VAL A 42 -16.13 -4.44 -6.85
C VAL A 42 -16.68 -5.81 -7.19
N ASN A 43 -16.52 -6.23 -8.44
CA ASN A 43 -17.06 -7.48 -8.95
C ASN A 43 -16.08 -8.20 -9.87
N GLU A 44 -16.24 -9.51 -9.96
CA GLU A 44 -15.68 -10.31 -11.06
C GLU A 44 -16.17 -9.77 -12.41
N LEU A 45 -15.39 -10.03 -13.46
CA LEU A 45 -15.83 -9.81 -14.84
C LEU A 45 -16.94 -10.83 -15.19
N SER A 46 -17.68 -10.58 -16.28
CA SER A 46 -18.69 -11.52 -16.79
C SER A 46 -18.12 -12.91 -17.02
N THR A 47 -16.87 -12.97 -17.49
CA THR A 47 -16.02 -14.16 -17.45
C THR A 47 -14.94 -13.90 -16.40
N PRO A 48 -14.98 -14.57 -15.24
CA PRO A 48 -14.02 -14.32 -14.17
C PRO A 48 -12.57 -14.50 -14.62
N GLU A 49 -11.72 -13.53 -14.26
CA GLU A 49 -10.28 -13.55 -14.54
C GLU A 49 -9.50 -13.47 -13.22
N VAL A 50 -8.39 -14.20 -13.10
CA VAL A 50 -7.54 -14.17 -11.90
C VAL A 50 -6.96 -12.77 -11.68
N SER A 51 -6.49 -12.12 -12.75
CA SER A 51 -5.66 -10.90 -12.69
C SER A 51 -6.44 -9.58 -12.82
N ARG A 52 -7.77 -9.62 -12.95
CA ARG A 52 -8.60 -8.43 -13.17
C ARG A 52 -9.89 -8.47 -12.38
N LEU A 53 -10.34 -7.29 -11.95
CA LEU A 53 -11.67 -7.06 -11.39
C LEU A 53 -12.29 -5.81 -12.00
N THR A 54 -13.61 -5.77 -12.05
CA THR A 54 -14.39 -4.60 -12.42
C THR A 54 -14.67 -3.77 -11.16
N VAL A 55 -14.32 -2.49 -11.19
CA VAL A 55 -14.58 -1.56 -10.09
C VAL A 55 -15.44 -0.40 -10.58
N THR A 56 -16.57 -0.17 -9.91
CA THR A 56 -17.45 0.97 -10.12
C THR A 56 -17.39 1.90 -8.93
N ASN A 57 -17.04 3.17 -9.14
CA ASN A 57 -17.13 4.18 -8.10
C ASN A 57 -18.54 4.77 -8.06
N GLN A 58 -19.31 4.34 -7.06
CA GLN A 58 -20.69 4.79 -6.82
C GLN A 58 -20.74 6.12 -6.05
N GLY A 59 -19.59 6.73 -5.77
CA GLY A 59 -19.47 8.00 -5.08
C GLY A 59 -19.46 9.20 -6.02
N THR A 60 -19.53 10.40 -5.42
CA THR A 60 -19.48 11.69 -6.13
C THR A 60 -18.08 12.29 -6.22
N LYS A 61 -17.06 11.59 -5.70
CA LYS A 61 -15.65 12.00 -5.68
C LYS A 61 -14.78 10.91 -6.28
N ALA A 62 -13.66 11.29 -6.87
CA ALA A 62 -12.68 10.33 -7.36
C ALA A 62 -12.13 9.47 -6.22
N ALA A 63 -12.14 8.15 -6.42
CA ALA A 63 -11.71 7.16 -5.46
C ALA A 63 -10.28 6.72 -5.74
N LEU A 64 -9.41 6.84 -4.75
CA LEU A 64 -8.04 6.35 -4.78
C LEU A 64 -8.01 4.95 -4.16
N LEU A 65 -7.78 3.93 -5.00
CA LEU A 65 -7.54 2.55 -4.59
C LEU A 65 -6.02 2.33 -4.54
N THR A 66 -5.45 2.07 -3.37
CA THR A 66 -4.00 1.95 -3.21
C THR A 66 -3.49 0.55 -3.53
N GLU A 67 -2.26 0.44 -4.02
CA GLU A 67 -1.55 -0.83 -4.13
C GLU A 67 -1.56 -1.60 -2.80
N GLY A 68 -1.77 -2.91 -2.87
CA GLY A 68 -1.88 -3.77 -1.70
C GLY A 68 -3.20 -3.64 -0.93
N GLN A 69 -4.15 -2.79 -1.34
CA GLN A 69 -5.48 -2.76 -0.72
C GLN A 69 -6.27 -4.04 -1.04
N LEU A 70 -6.84 -4.66 -0.01
CA LEU A 70 -7.55 -5.92 -0.11
C LEU A 70 -8.97 -5.74 -0.66
N LEU A 71 -9.36 -6.66 -1.54
CA LEU A 71 -10.65 -6.80 -2.20
C LEU A 71 -11.16 -8.21 -1.91
N GLU A 72 -12.03 -8.32 -0.92
CA GLU A 72 -12.29 -9.58 -0.22
C GLU A 72 -13.61 -10.22 -0.65
N GLY A 73 -13.65 -11.54 -0.83
CA GLY A 73 -14.82 -12.22 -1.39
C GLY A 73 -14.49 -12.75 -2.77
N GLY A 74 -15.39 -12.59 -3.73
CA GLY A 74 -15.15 -13.04 -5.09
C GLY A 74 -14.96 -14.55 -5.23
N GLN A 75 -14.41 -14.96 -6.36
CA GLN A 75 -13.83 -16.30 -6.51
C GLN A 75 -12.64 -16.51 -5.56
N GLN A 76 -11.85 -15.47 -5.33
CA GLN A 76 -10.68 -15.44 -4.44
C GLN A 76 -10.53 -14.06 -3.80
N HIS A 77 -9.98 -13.99 -2.57
CA HIS A 77 -9.50 -12.71 -2.05
C HIS A 77 -8.35 -12.20 -2.93
N ARG A 78 -8.40 -10.90 -3.28
CA ARG A 78 -7.36 -10.27 -4.11
C ARG A 78 -6.85 -9.00 -3.46
N MET A 79 -5.68 -8.54 -3.88
CA MET A 79 -5.20 -7.18 -3.60
C MET A 79 -5.03 -6.39 -4.88
N ALA A 80 -5.21 -5.07 -4.81
CA ALA A 80 -4.91 -4.18 -5.92
C ALA A 80 -3.42 -4.24 -6.27
N ALA A 81 -3.10 -4.56 -7.52
CA ALA A 81 -1.71 -4.74 -7.97
C ALA A 81 -0.97 -3.42 -8.22
N ARG A 82 -1.70 -2.29 -8.18
CA ARG A 82 -1.16 -0.93 -8.32
C ARG A 82 -2.14 0.09 -7.78
N THR A 83 -1.63 1.26 -7.41
CA THR A 83 -2.47 2.40 -7.07
C THR A 83 -3.21 2.88 -8.33
N THR A 84 -4.55 2.99 -8.23
CA THR A 84 -5.45 3.38 -9.33
C THR A 84 -6.42 4.45 -8.84
N LEU A 85 -6.71 5.44 -9.69
CA LEU A 85 -7.77 6.41 -9.47
C LEU A 85 -9.00 5.98 -10.27
N ILE A 86 -10.18 6.01 -9.66
CA ILE A 86 -11.46 5.73 -10.33
C ILE A 86 -12.31 7.00 -10.21
N GLY A 87 -12.66 7.62 -11.33
CA GLY A 87 -13.49 8.83 -11.38
C GLY A 87 -14.86 8.63 -10.74
N ALA A 88 -15.54 9.72 -10.37
CA ALA A 88 -16.90 9.64 -9.82
C ALA A 88 -17.87 9.06 -10.88
N GLY A 89 -18.63 8.03 -10.50
CA GLY A 89 -19.54 7.31 -11.42
C GLY A 89 -18.84 6.40 -12.43
N GLU A 90 -17.51 6.33 -12.44
CA GLU A 90 -16.75 5.57 -13.43
C GLU A 90 -16.73 4.08 -13.08
N THR A 91 -16.76 3.25 -14.12
CA THR A 91 -16.44 1.82 -14.05
C THR A 91 -15.15 1.54 -14.81
N ALA A 92 -14.22 0.83 -14.20
CA ALA A 92 -12.96 0.45 -14.84
C ALA A 92 -12.49 -0.94 -14.41
N ASN A 93 -11.77 -1.62 -15.31
CA ASN A 93 -11.11 -2.88 -15.00
C ASN A 93 -9.72 -2.61 -14.43
N ILE A 94 -9.51 -3.01 -13.18
CA ILE A 94 -8.24 -2.84 -12.48
C ILE A 94 -7.40 -4.13 -12.55
N LYS A 95 -6.07 -4.00 -12.42
CA LYS A 95 -5.21 -5.17 -12.21
C LYS A 95 -5.15 -5.51 -10.72
N VAL A 96 -5.18 -6.80 -10.45
CA VAL A 96 -5.18 -7.39 -9.11
C VAL A 96 -4.31 -8.64 -9.09
N VAL A 97 -3.95 -9.09 -7.90
CA VAL A 97 -3.30 -10.39 -7.68
C VAL A 97 -4.00 -11.11 -6.53
N CYS A 98 -4.14 -12.43 -6.63
CA CYS A 98 -4.82 -13.23 -5.63
C CYS A 98 -3.97 -13.40 -4.38
N VAL A 99 -4.58 -13.30 -3.21
CA VAL A 99 -3.96 -13.49 -1.88
C VAL A 99 -4.57 -14.69 -1.14
N GLU A 100 -5.23 -15.56 -1.91
CA GLU A 100 -5.80 -16.83 -1.49
C GLU A 100 -5.64 -17.79 -2.66
N GLN A 101 -4.96 -18.93 -2.46
CA GLN A 101 -4.56 -19.84 -3.55
C GLN A 101 -5.61 -20.94 -3.78
N GLY A 102 -6.10 -21.55 -2.70
CA GLY A 102 -6.87 -22.79 -2.74
C GLY A 102 -8.39 -22.64 -2.88
N ARG A 103 -8.89 -21.46 -3.25
CA ARG A 103 -10.33 -21.20 -3.43
C ARG A 103 -10.61 -20.71 -4.84
N TRP A 104 -11.69 -21.15 -5.49
CA TRP A 104 -12.20 -20.57 -6.75
C TRP A 104 -13.69 -20.89 -6.89
N ASN A 105 -14.47 -20.45 -5.90
CA ASN A 105 -15.88 -20.86 -5.76
C ASN A 105 -16.70 -19.90 -4.88
N GLY A 106 -16.71 -18.61 -5.21
CA GLY A 106 -17.47 -17.61 -4.43
C GLY A 106 -18.43 -16.77 -5.26
N SER A 107 -19.12 -15.85 -4.58
CA SER A 107 -19.98 -14.87 -5.23
C SER A 107 -19.16 -13.92 -6.09
N PRO A 108 -19.71 -13.31 -7.16
CA PRO A 108 -18.99 -12.34 -7.98
C PRO A 108 -18.55 -11.08 -7.22
N ALA A 109 -19.20 -10.74 -6.10
CA ALA A 109 -18.95 -9.50 -5.37
C ALA A 109 -17.72 -9.59 -4.46
N HIS A 110 -16.99 -8.49 -4.38
CA HIS A 110 -15.93 -8.25 -3.40
C HIS A 110 -16.28 -7.07 -2.49
N LEU A 111 -15.81 -7.15 -1.25
CA LEU A 111 -15.85 -6.11 -0.25
C LEU A 111 -14.53 -5.33 -0.24
N ASN A 112 -14.64 -4.01 -0.24
CA ASN A 112 -13.54 -3.11 0.06
C ASN A 112 -13.61 -2.70 1.55
N THR A 113 -12.92 -3.46 2.40
CA THR A 113 -12.86 -3.23 3.86
C THR A 113 -11.80 -2.19 4.25
N GLY A 114 -11.02 -1.69 3.28
CA GLY A 114 -9.88 -0.81 3.52
C GLY A 114 -8.66 -1.49 4.14
N ARG A 115 -8.68 -2.82 4.35
CA ARG A 115 -7.51 -3.57 4.81
C ARG A 115 -6.39 -3.55 3.76
N ARG A 116 -5.16 -3.68 4.22
CA ARG A 116 -3.94 -3.71 3.39
C ARG A 116 -3.24 -5.05 3.56
N ALA A 117 -2.67 -5.56 2.48
CA ALA A 117 -1.73 -6.66 2.52
C ALA A 117 -0.44 -6.24 3.25
N PRO A 118 0.25 -7.14 3.96
CA PRO A 118 1.57 -6.90 4.54
C PRO A 118 2.61 -6.46 3.50
N PHE A 119 3.64 -5.73 3.92
CA PHE A 119 4.71 -5.28 3.02
C PHE A 119 5.46 -6.46 2.42
N HIS A 120 5.67 -7.53 3.20
CA HIS A 120 6.27 -8.77 2.69
C HIS A 120 5.51 -9.32 1.47
N VAL A 121 4.17 -9.33 1.53
CA VAL A 121 3.30 -9.83 0.46
C VAL A 121 3.29 -8.86 -0.73
N GLN A 122 3.18 -7.56 -0.47
CA GLN A 122 3.22 -6.53 -1.51
C GLN A 122 4.53 -6.59 -2.31
N ALA A 123 5.66 -6.94 -1.68
CA ALA A 123 6.94 -7.08 -2.38
C ALA A 123 6.91 -8.11 -3.52
N GLY A 124 5.98 -9.09 -3.51
CA GLY A 124 5.78 -10.02 -4.63
C GLY A 124 5.40 -9.33 -5.95
N LEU A 125 4.81 -8.14 -5.89
CA LEU A 125 4.51 -7.30 -7.07
C LEU A 125 5.77 -6.66 -7.69
N HIS A 126 6.84 -6.53 -6.91
CA HIS A 126 8.05 -5.78 -7.27
C HIS A 126 9.25 -6.70 -7.56
N MET A 127 9.09 -8.01 -7.41
CA MET A 127 10.13 -8.99 -7.75
C MET A 127 10.32 -9.09 -9.26
N ASN A 128 11.57 -9.27 -9.70
CA ASN A 128 11.89 -9.51 -11.10
C ASN A 128 11.31 -10.86 -11.55
N GLY A 129 10.48 -10.84 -12.60
CA GLY A 129 9.84 -12.03 -13.16
C GLY A 129 8.45 -11.71 -13.72
N SER A 130 7.90 -12.60 -14.55
CA SER A 130 6.54 -12.47 -15.07
C SER A 130 5.47 -13.04 -14.14
N ASP A 131 5.86 -13.83 -13.14
CA ASP A 131 4.93 -14.56 -12.27
C ASP A 131 4.77 -13.91 -10.89
N HIS A 132 4.07 -12.78 -10.88
CA HIS A 132 3.71 -12.10 -9.63
C HIS A 132 2.73 -12.92 -8.77
N GLN A 133 1.95 -13.84 -9.38
CA GLN A 133 0.91 -14.57 -8.67
C GLN A 133 1.51 -15.62 -7.74
N ASP A 134 2.43 -16.44 -8.24
CA ASP A 134 3.11 -17.44 -7.44
C ASP A 134 4.00 -16.79 -6.37
N ALA A 135 4.69 -15.71 -6.72
CA ALA A 135 5.52 -14.95 -5.79
C ALA A 135 4.70 -14.41 -4.60
N VAL A 136 3.46 -13.97 -4.83
CA VAL A 136 2.53 -13.50 -3.79
C VAL A 136 2.04 -14.66 -2.94
N TRP A 137 1.65 -15.79 -3.54
CA TRP A 137 1.19 -16.96 -2.77
C TRP A 137 2.27 -17.53 -1.87
N GLN A 138 3.51 -17.67 -2.36
CA GLN A 138 4.64 -18.11 -1.54
C GLN A 138 4.86 -17.20 -0.32
N ARG A 139 4.65 -15.89 -0.48
CA ARG A 139 4.75 -14.92 0.62
C ARG A 139 3.60 -15.02 1.61
N VAL A 140 2.37 -15.28 1.14
CA VAL A 140 1.23 -15.56 2.03
C VAL A 140 1.48 -16.84 2.85
N GLN A 141 2.05 -17.87 2.23
CA GLN A 141 2.38 -19.14 2.90
C GLN A 141 3.35 -18.96 4.08
N ARG A 142 4.17 -17.89 4.10
CA ARG A 142 5.10 -17.62 5.21
C ARG A 142 4.40 -17.34 6.54
N TYR A 143 3.12 -17.00 6.53
CA TYR A 143 2.34 -16.80 7.76
C TYR A 143 1.71 -18.09 8.31
N GLU A 144 1.64 -19.13 7.48
CA GLU A 144 1.13 -20.45 7.90
C GLU A 144 2.00 -21.00 9.03
N GLY A 145 1.38 -21.55 10.07
CA GLY A 145 2.06 -22.04 11.27
C GLY A 145 2.64 -20.96 12.20
N ILE A 146 2.93 -19.75 11.71
CA ILE A 146 3.37 -18.62 12.55
C ILE A 146 2.17 -17.91 13.19
N ARG A 147 1.15 -17.63 12.39
CA ARG A 147 -0.03 -16.86 12.82
C ARG A 147 -1.25 -17.74 13.04
N THR A 148 -1.60 -18.51 12.03
CA THR A 148 -2.66 -19.52 11.99
C THR A 148 -2.42 -20.43 10.78
N ASN A 149 -3.23 -21.45 10.61
CA ASN A 149 -3.29 -22.21 9.35
C ASN A 149 -4.58 -21.88 8.59
N SER A 150 -4.49 -21.73 7.28
CA SER A 150 -5.61 -21.52 6.38
C SER A 150 -5.71 -22.67 5.38
N ALA A 151 -6.85 -23.37 5.36
CA ALA A 151 -7.09 -24.47 4.42
C ALA A 151 -6.91 -24.07 2.94
N THR A 152 -7.15 -22.80 2.60
CA THR A 152 -7.02 -22.25 1.24
C THR A 152 -5.80 -21.35 1.04
N GLY A 153 -4.90 -21.23 2.04
CA GLY A 153 -3.78 -20.28 2.01
C GLY A 153 -4.24 -18.82 1.88
N SER A 154 -5.24 -18.40 2.66
CA SER A 154 -5.87 -17.08 2.60
C SER A 154 -5.18 -16.09 3.53
N LEU A 155 -4.64 -15.01 2.97
CA LEU A 155 -4.08 -13.89 3.74
C LEU A 155 -5.11 -13.28 4.70
N VAL A 156 -6.38 -13.22 4.28
CA VAL A 156 -7.46 -12.62 5.05
C VAL A 156 -7.65 -13.35 6.39
N LYS A 157 -7.50 -14.69 6.42
CA LYS A 157 -7.61 -15.48 7.67
C LYS A 157 -6.58 -15.07 8.72
N HIS A 158 -5.39 -14.66 8.30
CA HIS A 158 -4.35 -14.17 9.20
C HIS A 158 -4.69 -12.80 9.78
N LEU A 159 -5.36 -11.95 8.98
CA LEU A 159 -5.79 -10.59 9.35
C LEU A 159 -7.11 -10.55 10.12
N ASP A 160 -7.94 -11.59 10.05
CA ASP A 160 -9.20 -11.70 10.79
C ASP A 160 -8.96 -11.92 12.30
N LEU A 161 -7.79 -12.43 12.66
CA LEU A 161 -7.44 -12.66 14.05
C LEU A 161 -7.02 -11.35 14.74
N PRO A 162 -7.43 -11.11 16.00
CA PRO A 162 -7.09 -9.90 16.74
C PRO A 162 -5.58 -9.65 16.79
N ARG A 163 -5.15 -8.39 16.78
CA ARG A 163 -3.72 -8.04 16.93
C ARG A 163 -3.12 -8.78 18.12
N PRO A 164 -1.92 -9.37 17.98
CA PRO A 164 -1.24 -9.96 19.12
C PRO A 164 -1.01 -8.89 20.20
N GLN A 165 -1.07 -9.31 21.45
CA GLN A 165 -0.80 -8.43 22.59
C GLN A 165 0.67 -7.97 22.58
N GLY A 166 0.94 -6.79 23.15
CA GLY A 166 2.29 -6.25 23.31
C GLY A 166 2.83 -5.46 22.10
N PHE A 167 2.10 -5.38 20.99
CA PHE A 167 2.42 -4.45 19.91
C PHE A 167 1.95 -3.04 20.24
N LEU A 168 2.85 -2.22 20.78
CA LEU A 168 2.64 -0.77 20.88
C LEU A 168 2.85 -0.15 19.51
N LEU A 169 1.89 0.66 19.04
CA LEU A 169 1.93 1.32 17.73
C LEU A 169 1.83 2.84 17.90
N PRO A 170 2.42 3.63 16.99
CA PRO A 170 2.33 5.08 17.04
C PRO A 170 0.89 5.59 16.99
N ASN A 171 0.68 6.73 17.63
CA ASN A 171 -0.45 7.58 17.31
C ASN A 171 -0.13 8.43 16.07
N LEU A 172 -1.17 8.72 15.28
CA LEU A 172 -1.05 9.63 14.15
C LEU A 172 -0.87 11.07 14.64
N LEU A 173 0.17 11.75 14.18
CA LEU A 173 0.46 13.14 14.56
C LEU A 173 -0.30 14.17 13.71
N ASP A 174 -0.37 15.39 14.23
CA ASP A 174 -0.98 16.51 13.53
C ASP A 174 -0.22 16.88 12.25
N GLY A 175 -0.96 17.14 11.18
CA GLY A 175 -0.40 17.45 9.86
C GLY A 175 0.30 16.29 9.14
N GLN A 176 0.51 15.14 9.79
CA GLN A 176 1.22 13.99 9.23
C GLN A 176 0.52 13.47 7.96
N ARG A 177 1.31 13.23 6.91
CA ARG A 177 0.82 12.73 5.63
C ARG A 177 1.46 11.41 5.20
N GLY A 178 2.47 10.96 5.92
CA GLY A 178 3.11 9.69 5.65
C GLY A 178 3.87 9.15 6.85
N LEU A 179 4.52 8.02 6.62
CA LEU A 179 5.25 7.27 7.61
C LEU A 179 6.38 6.51 6.93
N ILE A 180 7.58 6.61 7.49
CA ILE A 180 8.67 5.68 7.20
C ILE A 180 8.64 4.60 8.27
N ILE A 181 8.71 3.36 7.82
CA ILE A 181 8.76 2.18 8.67
C ILE A 181 10.14 1.58 8.51
N GLY A 182 10.72 1.15 9.62
CA GLY A 182 11.93 0.34 9.65
C GLY A 182 11.74 -0.87 10.54
N ILE A 183 12.49 -1.93 10.27
CA ILE A 183 12.52 -3.16 11.07
C ILE A 183 14.00 -3.54 11.26
N GLU A 184 14.38 -3.93 12.48
CA GLU A 184 15.71 -4.45 12.80
C GLU A 184 16.88 -3.59 12.26
N GLY A 185 16.77 -2.27 12.42
CA GLY A 185 17.83 -1.32 12.10
C GLY A 185 17.89 -0.91 10.63
N GLN A 186 17.02 -1.44 9.77
CA GLN A 186 16.93 -1.08 8.36
C GLN A 186 15.61 -0.39 8.02
N VAL A 187 15.65 0.61 7.14
CA VAL A 187 14.42 1.20 6.58
C VAL A 187 13.76 0.16 5.70
N LEU A 188 12.47 -0.06 5.92
CA LEU A 188 11.63 -0.98 5.15
C LEU A 188 10.94 -0.25 4.00
N SER A 189 10.17 0.79 4.33
CA SER A 189 9.28 1.45 3.37
C SER A 189 8.89 2.86 3.80
N LEU A 190 8.51 3.69 2.83
CA LEU A 190 7.78 4.95 3.00
C LEU A 190 6.38 4.78 2.42
N GLU A 191 5.35 5.12 3.19
CA GLU A 191 3.98 5.34 2.70
C GLU A 191 3.64 6.83 2.83
N LEU A 192 3.24 7.46 1.73
CA LEU A 192 2.93 8.89 1.66
C LEU A 192 1.60 9.13 0.94
N PHE A 193 0.78 10.03 1.46
CA PHE A 193 -0.48 10.44 0.85
C PHE A 193 -0.54 11.94 0.62
N GLY A 194 -1.37 12.35 -0.35
CA GLY A 194 -1.53 13.75 -0.73
C GLY A 194 -2.08 14.65 0.37
N SER A 195 -2.78 14.09 1.36
CA SER A 195 -3.31 14.84 2.49
C SER A 195 -3.38 13.99 3.76
N ARG A 196 -3.40 14.66 4.92
CA ARG A 196 -3.63 14.02 6.22
C ARG A 196 -4.95 13.23 6.24
N LYS A 197 -5.99 13.76 5.60
CA LYS A 197 -7.30 13.09 5.52
C LYS A 197 -7.16 11.72 4.87
N LEU A 198 -6.47 11.64 3.73
CA LEU A 198 -6.24 10.39 3.02
C LEU A 198 -5.37 9.44 3.86
N PHE A 199 -4.25 9.92 4.41
CA PHE A 199 -3.35 9.08 5.20
C PHE A 199 -4.05 8.47 6.43
N ARG A 200 -4.84 9.26 7.15
CA ARG A 200 -5.59 8.81 8.34
C ARG A 200 -6.53 7.64 8.04
N ARG A 201 -7.08 7.54 6.81
CA ARG A 201 -7.95 6.42 6.41
C ARG A 201 -7.20 5.10 6.26
N HIS A 202 -5.89 5.16 6.04
CA HIS A 202 -5.04 3.98 5.83
C HIS A 202 -4.19 3.62 7.04
N PHE A 203 -3.97 4.56 7.97
CA PHE A 203 -3.01 4.39 9.06
C PHE A 203 -3.22 3.08 9.85
N ALA A 204 -4.45 2.79 10.29
CA ALA A 204 -4.74 1.56 11.03
C ALA A 204 -4.44 0.30 10.20
N ALA A 205 -4.89 0.25 8.94
CA ALA A 205 -4.67 -0.88 8.05
C ALA A 205 -3.18 -1.10 7.72
N VAL A 206 -2.40 -0.02 7.58
CA VAL A 206 -0.94 -0.09 7.42
C VAL A 206 -0.29 -0.66 8.67
N MET A 207 -0.77 -0.29 9.87
CA MET A 207 -0.26 -0.88 11.11
C MET A 207 -0.64 -2.36 11.24
N ASP A 208 -1.87 -2.75 10.88
CA ASP A 208 -2.32 -4.15 10.90
C ASP A 208 -1.46 -5.02 9.96
N ALA A 209 -1.21 -4.52 8.75
CA ALA A 209 -0.33 -5.14 7.77
C ALA A 209 1.10 -5.33 8.30
N LEU A 210 1.66 -4.28 8.93
CA LEU A 210 3.01 -4.33 9.52
C LEU A 210 3.11 -5.30 10.69
N VAL A 211 2.10 -5.36 11.56
CA VAL A 211 2.11 -6.29 12.70
C VAL A 211 2.25 -7.73 12.22
N LEU A 212 1.67 -8.07 11.07
CA LEU A 212 1.83 -9.40 10.48
C LEU A 212 3.27 -9.63 9.97
N ASP A 213 3.88 -8.67 9.28
CA ASP A 213 5.29 -8.74 8.87
C ASP A 213 6.23 -8.92 10.08
N LEU A 214 5.95 -8.25 11.21
CA LEU A 214 6.75 -8.36 12.42
C LEU A 214 6.73 -9.77 13.03
N LEU A 215 5.70 -10.58 12.76
CA LEU A 215 5.68 -11.98 13.20
C LEU A 215 6.75 -12.82 12.49
N LEU A 216 7.14 -12.47 11.26
CA LEU A 216 8.22 -13.14 10.53
C LEU A 216 9.59 -12.92 11.18
N PHE A 217 9.73 -11.88 12.00
CA PHE A 217 10.95 -11.55 12.74
C PHE A 217 10.94 -11.99 14.20
N ARG A 218 9.83 -12.56 14.70
CA ARG A 218 9.79 -13.05 16.07
C ARG A 218 10.71 -14.26 16.18
N ASN A 219 11.94 -14.03 16.65
CA ASN A 219 12.83 -15.10 17.07
C ASN A 219 12.13 -15.88 18.22
N PRO A 220 11.89 -17.19 18.09
CA PRO A 220 11.26 -18.00 19.14
C PRO A 220 11.98 -17.92 20.49
N ALA A 221 13.27 -17.56 20.48
CA ALA A 221 14.12 -17.47 21.68
C ALA A 221 14.09 -16.11 22.41
N GLY A 222 13.36 -15.10 21.93
CA GLY A 222 13.06 -13.87 22.69
C GLY A 222 14.25 -13.03 23.20
N ARG A 223 15.48 -13.20 22.68
CA ARG A 223 16.70 -12.54 23.20
C ARG A 223 17.60 -11.95 22.11
N GLY A 224 17.03 -11.15 21.21
CA GLY A 224 17.81 -10.23 20.37
C GLY A 224 17.62 -8.80 20.84
N ALA A 225 18.70 -8.03 21.01
CA ALA A 225 18.57 -6.59 21.21
C ALA A 225 17.95 -5.96 19.95
N THR A 226 16.76 -5.37 20.09
CA THR A 226 16.08 -4.69 18.97
C THR A 226 16.95 -3.53 18.48
N ARG A 227 17.18 -3.47 17.17
CA ARG A 227 18.01 -2.42 16.58
C ARG A 227 17.13 -1.30 16.05
N PRO A 228 17.18 -0.08 16.62
CA PRO A 228 16.45 1.04 16.07
C PRO A 228 17.09 1.49 14.76
N VAL A 229 16.27 1.89 13.80
CA VAL A 229 16.74 2.60 12.61
C VAL A 229 17.27 3.97 13.02
N ARG A 230 18.44 4.35 12.52
CA ARG A 230 18.98 5.69 12.75
C ARG A 230 18.16 6.72 11.98
N ALA A 231 17.87 7.86 12.60
CA ALA A 231 17.15 8.96 11.93
C ALA A 231 17.84 9.44 10.64
N GLN A 232 19.17 9.35 10.58
CA GLN A 232 19.91 9.67 9.35
C GLN A 232 19.58 8.69 8.22
N ALA A 233 19.51 7.38 8.49
CA ALA A 233 19.15 6.39 7.46
C ALA A 233 17.73 6.62 6.90
N ALA A 234 16.78 7.05 7.73
CA ALA A 234 15.44 7.43 7.28
C ALA A 234 15.47 8.68 6.38
N ARG A 235 16.31 9.68 6.70
CA ARG A 235 16.52 10.87 5.86
C ARG A 235 17.23 10.55 4.55
N ASP A 236 18.25 9.70 4.60
CA ASP A 236 18.99 9.26 3.42
C ASP A 236 18.09 8.49 2.45
N PHE A 237 17.19 7.64 2.98
CA PHE A 237 16.18 6.95 2.20
C PHE A 237 15.26 7.91 1.43
N VAL A 238 14.75 8.95 2.12
CA VAL A 238 13.98 10.02 1.48
C VAL A 238 14.80 10.79 0.45
N GLY A 239 16.05 11.11 0.76
CA GLY A 239 16.98 11.78 -0.14
C GLY A 239 17.22 10.97 -1.42
N ALA A 240 17.38 9.66 -1.31
CA ALA A 240 17.53 8.75 -2.44
C ALA A 240 16.26 8.73 -3.33
N ILE A 241 15.06 8.68 -2.74
CA ILE A 241 13.80 8.77 -3.50
C ILE A 241 13.72 10.08 -4.29
N ALA A 242 14.07 11.20 -3.65
CA ALA A 242 14.05 12.51 -4.29
C ALA A 242 15.10 12.66 -5.41
N SER A 243 16.27 12.05 -5.23
CA SER A 243 17.41 12.17 -6.16
C SER A 243 17.31 11.27 -7.38
N ASN A 244 16.69 10.10 -7.26
CA ASN A 244 16.57 9.12 -8.34
C ASN A 244 15.56 9.49 -9.44
N GLY A 245 14.86 10.62 -9.29
CA GLY A 245 13.85 11.09 -10.23
C GLY A 245 12.60 10.20 -10.25
N LEU A 246 11.42 10.82 -10.08
CA LEU A 246 10.16 10.09 -10.21
C LEU A 246 9.73 10.10 -11.68
N GLY A 247 9.87 8.94 -12.34
CA GLY A 247 9.36 8.73 -13.68
C GLY A 247 7.85 8.93 -13.69
N LEU A 248 7.36 9.64 -14.71
CA LEU A 248 5.93 9.83 -14.92
C LEU A 248 5.52 9.07 -16.17
N ARG A 249 4.64 8.09 -16.02
CA ARG A 249 3.96 7.45 -17.14
C ARG A 249 2.53 7.96 -17.22
N ASN A 250 2.15 8.45 -18.41
CA ASN A 250 0.78 8.87 -18.66
C ASN A 250 -0.14 7.66 -18.47
N GLN A 251 -1.16 7.80 -17.64
CA GLN A 251 -2.39 7.02 -17.77
C GLN A 251 -3.44 7.93 -18.40
N SER A 252 -4.37 7.35 -19.15
CA SER A 252 -5.53 8.06 -19.66
C SER A 252 -6.18 8.86 -18.52
N GLY A 253 -6.31 10.18 -18.69
CA GLY A 253 -6.95 11.04 -17.69
C GLY A 253 -8.40 10.64 -17.48
N HIS A 254 -8.89 10.73 -16.24
CA HIS A 254 -10.27 10.38 -15.92
C HIS A 254 -11.15 11.62 -16.11
N ARG A 255 -12.10 11.55 -17.04
CA ARG A 255 -13.18 12.55 -17.17
C ARG A 255 -14.38 12.05 -16.35
N GLY A 256 -14.49 12.54 -15.11
CA GLY A 256 -15.70 12.37 -14.31
C GLY A 256 -16.60 13.60 -14.35
N ASN A 257 -17.86 13.47 -13.93
CA ASN A 257 -18.84 14.57 -13.82
C ASN A 257 -18.43 15.71 -12.85
N ALA A 258 -17.27 15.61 -12.18
CA ALA A 258 -16.72 16.59 -11.24
C ALA A 258 -15.47 17.33 -11.75
N GLY A 259 -15.24 17.31 -13.07
CA GLY A 259 -14.07 17.91 -13.73
C GLY A 259 -13.01 16.87 -14.13
N SER A 260 -12.13 17.25 -15.06
CA SER A 260 -11.02 16.39 -15.51
C SER A 260 -9.92 16.37 -14.45
N ILE A 261 -9.75 15.25 -13.75
CA ILE A 261 -8.55 14.99 -12.95
C ILE A 261 -7.62 14.18 -13.83
N SER A 262 -6.49 14.77 -14.16
CA SER A 262 -5.46 14.07 -14.92
C SER A 262 -4.54 13.32 -13.97
N VAL A 263 -4.09 12.13 -14.38
CA VAL A 263 -3.33 11.20 -13.54
C VAL A 263 -2.06 10.77 -14.26
N ARG A 264 -0.94 10.80 -13.54
CA ARG A 264 0.31 10.17 -13.97
C ARG A 264 0.76 9.20 -12.92
N ARG A 265 1.12 8.01 -13.38
CA ARG A 265 1.73 7.04 -12.51
C ARG A 265 3.14 7.47 -12.17
N ILE A 266 3.47 7.33 -10.90
CA ILE A 266 4.81 7.45 -10.38
C ILE A 266 5.39 6.04 -10.34
N GLU A 267 6.42 5.79 -11.13
CA GLU A 267 7.22 4.57 -11.11
C GLU A 267 8.69 4.97 -11.29
N ASN A 268 9.62 4.21 -10.72
CA ASN A 268 11.03 4.28 -11.09
C ASN A 268 11.51 2.92 -11.59
N GLY A 269 12.53 2.92 -12.46
CA GLY A 269 13.14 1.68 -12.96
C GLY A 269 14.20 1.09 -12.01
N HIS A 270 14.30 1.60 -10.78
CA HIS A 270 15.41 1.30 -9.90
C HIS A 270 15.10 0.06 -9.04
N SER A 271 15.70 -1.07 -9.39
CA SER A 271 15.40 -2.37 -8.77
C SER A 271 15.61 -2.42 -7.25
N SER A 272 16.56 -1.66 -6.70
CA SER A 272 16.82 -1.66 -5.24
C SER A 272 15.95 -0.70 -4.43
N LEU A 273 15.26 0.25 -5.08
CA LEU A 273 14.44 1.27 -4.44
C LEU A 273 13.17 1.49 -5.28
N PRO A 274 12.33 0.46 -5.46
CA PRO A 274 11.11 0.63 -6.23
C PRO A 274 10.23 1.69 -5.59
N VAL A 275 9.57 2.48 -6.44
CA VAL A 275 8.57 3.47 -6.07
C VAL A 275 7.34 3.23 -6.93
N SER A 276 6.17 3.26 -6.32
CA SER A 276 4.87 3.15 -6.98
C SER A 276 3.93 4.19 -6.39
N GLY A 277 3.09 4.79 -7.22
CA GLY A 277 2.14 5.79 -6.76
C GLY A 277 1.43 6.51 -7.87
N LEU A 278 0.67 7.54 -7.49
CA LEU A 278 -0.03 8.42 -8.41
C LEU A 278 0.24 9.87 -8.07
N SER A 279 0.51 10.64 -9.12
CA SER A 279 0.38 12.10 -9.11
C SER A 279 -0.88 12.50 -9.85
N ILE A 280 -1.53 13.56 -9.37
CA ILE A 280 -2.69 14.16 -10.01
C ILE A 280 -2.45 15.64 -10.28
N TRP A 281 -3.15 16.18 -11.26
CA TRP A 281 -3.28 17.63 -11.44
C TRP A 281 -4.69 17.96 -11.90
N GLY A 282 -5.09 19.21 -11.66
CA GLY A 282 -6.39 19.71 -12.06
C GLY A 282 -6.39 20.07 -13.55
N THR A 283 -6.73 21.31 -13.86
CA THR A 283 -6.61 21.87 -15.21
C THR A 283 -5.14 21.98 -15.64
N GLU A 284 -4.93 22.05 -16.96
CA GLU A 284 -3.61 22.29 -17.57
C GLU A 284 -2.92 23.49 -16.90
N GLY A 285 -1.61 23.36 -16.63
CA GLY A 285 -0.78 24.41 -16.01
C GLY A 285 -0.61 24.32 -14.48
N THR A 286 -1.34 23.45 -13.77
CA THR A 286 -1.11 23.23 -12.33
C THR A 286 0.04 22.24 -12.07
N GLN A 287 0.89 22.54 -11.08
CA GLN A 287 1.95 21.60 -10.68
C GLN A 287 1.34 20.28 -10.20
N PRO A 288 1.89 19.12 -10.63
CA PRO A 288 1.38 17.83 -10.18
C PRO A 288 1.52 17.69 -8.67
N GLN A 289 0.48 17.12 -8.04
CA GLN A 289 0.40 16.84 -6.61
C GLN A 289 0.43 15.34 -6.39
N ILE A 290 1.08 14.89 -5.32
CA ILE A 290 1.04 13.48 -4.93
C ILE A 290 -0.38 13.14 -4.47
N ALA A 291 -0.98 12.10 -5.01
CA ALA A 291 -2.17 11.49 -4.42
C ALA A 291 -1.78 10.40 -3.41
N HIS A 292 -0.84 9.55 -3.82
CA HIS A 292 -0.21 8.51 -3.01
C HIS A 292 1.16 8.13 -3.58
N LEU A 293 2.09 7.76 -2.73
CA LEU A 293 3.41 7.28 -3.07
C LEU A 293 3.86 6.27 -2.03
N SER A 294 4.26 5.10 -2.49
CA SER A 294 4.92 4.06 -1.71
C SER A 294 6.32 3.86 -2.26
N ALA A 295 7.29 3.71 -1.37
CA ALA A 295 8.67 3.36 -1.73
C ALA A 295 9.15 2.23 -0.83
N TRP A 296 9.96 1.33 -1.36
CA TRP A 296 10.44 0.17 -0.60
C TRP A 296 11.96 0.05 -0.71
N ASN A 297 12.58 -0.40 0.37
CA ASN A 297 13.96 -0.88 0.33
C ASN A 297 13.95 -2.35 -0.11
N ALA A 298 14.09 -2.62 -1.41
CA ALA A 298 14.00 -3.99 -1.95
C ALA A 298 15.09 -4.94 -1.42
N LYS A 299 16.14 -4.40 -0.78
CA LYS A 299 17.21 -5.19 -0.13
C LYS A 299 16.90 -5.54 1.33
N HIS A 300 15.75 -5.13 1.86
CA HIS A 300 15.38 -5.41 3.24
C HIS A 300 15.16 -6.92 3.45
N ALA A 301 15.70 -7.46 4.54
CA ALA A 301 15.64 -8.89 4.86
C ALA A 301 14.22 -9.45 5.12
N VAL A 302 13.20 -8.58 5.17
CA VAL A 302 11.80 -9.05 5.24
C VAL A 302 11.34 -9.56 3.89
N PHE A 303 11.94 -9.13 2.79
CA PHE A 303 11.51 -9.48 1.44
C PHE A 303 12.18 -10.75 0.91
N THR A 304 13.17 -11.27 1.64
CA THR A 304 13.91 -12.52 1.40
C THR A 304 13.35 -13.63 2.28
#